data_AF-A0A7C3PIY1-F1
#
_entry.id   AF-A0A7C3PIY1-F1
#
_cell.length_a   1.000
_cell.length_b   1.000
_cell.length_c   1.000
_cell.angle_alpha   90.00
_cell.angle_beta   90.00
_cell.angle_gamma   90.00
#
_symmetry.space_group_name_H-M   'P 1'
#
loop_
_entity.id
_entity.type
_entity.pdbx_description
1 polymer ?
#
loop_
_entity_poly.entity_id
_entity_poly.type
_entity_poly.pdbx_seq_one_letter_code
_entity_poly.pdbx_strand_id
1 'polypeptide(L)'
;MSALVAAATQLGDQGCYITMGIRTPNEPYHCYVPLSELEAGYAGTDERNLIGTRLGMHVYNYYTTIFSDSGKWGIRIVEEGMGFLGGTQTFLQLLQALVSHLDEQGLLFLKALKGLELAGSQLTIEWLPELLTHMYGEELAITMLDENGWI
;
A
#
# COMPACT_ATOMS: atom_id res chain seq x y z
N MET A 1 7.25 5.07 -5.12
CA MET A 1 7.48 3.76 -5.78
C MET A 1 8.91 3.25 -5.55
N SER A 2 9.95 4.07 -5.70
CA SER A 2 11.35 3.61 -5.53
C SER A 2 11.67 2.93 -4.20
N ALA A 3 11.20 3.46 -3.06
CA ALA A 3 11.44 2.81 -1.76
C ALA A 3 10.83 1.40 -1.69
N LEU A 4 9.64 1.21 -2.28
CA LEU A 4 9.01 -0.10 -2.37
C LEU A 4 9.80 -1.06 -3.25
N VAL A 5 10.23 -0.61 -4.43
CA VAL A 5 11.02 -1.42 -5.35
C VAL A 5 12.35 -1.82 -4.71
N ALA A 6 13.00 -0.90 -4.00
CA ALA A 6 14.22 -1.18 -3.26
C ALA A 6 14.00 -2.21 -2.13
N ALA A 7 12.93 -2.07 -1.34
CA ALA A 7 12.59 -3.04 -0.29
C ALA A 7 12.27 -4.42 -0.87
N ALA A 8 11.46 -4.49 -1.93
CA ALA A 8 11.09 -5.73 -2.62
C ALA A 8 12.33 -6.44 -3.22
N THR A 9 13.22 -5.68 -3.86
CA THR A 9 14.47 -6.21 -4.43
C THR A 9 15.37 -6.81 -3.34
N GLN A 10 15.46 -6.18 -2.17
CA GLN A 10 16.21 -6.71 -1.03
C GLN A 10 15.64 -8.03 -0.48
N LEU A 11 14.34 -8.29 -0.69
CA LEU A 11 13.70 -9.57 -0.37
C LEU A 11 13.83 -10.62 -1.48
N GLY A 12 14.51 -10.30 -2.57
CA GLY A 12 14.75 -11.18 -3.71
C GLY A 12 13.67 -11.16 -4.79
N ASP A 13 12.63 -10.33 -4.65
CA ASP A 13 11.58 -10.21 -5.67
C ASP A 13 12.18 -9.65 -6.97
N GLN A 14 11.74 -10.19 -8.11
CA GLN A 14 12.16 -9.72 -9.44
C GLN A 14 11.04 -8.96 -10.15
N GLY A 15 9.80 -9.19 -9.73
CA GLY A 15 8.63 -8.47 -10.18
C GLY A 15 7.53 -8.45 -9.16
N CYS A 16 6.40 -7.96 -9.62
CA CYS A 16 5.16 -7.94 -8.89
C CYS A 16 4.02 -8.26 -9.85
N TYR A 17 2.89 -8.59 -9.29
CA TYR A 17 1.64 -8.65 -10.02
C TYR A 17 0.80 -7.41 -9.78
N ILE A 18 0.14 -6.93 -10.83
CA ILE A 18 -0.87 -5.88 -10.77
C ILE A 18 -2.21 -6.52 -11.13
N THR A 19 -3.19 -6.42 -10.23
CA THR A 19 -4.57 -6.90 -10.42
C THR A 19 -5.54 -5.73 -10.34
N MET A 20 -6.49 -5.69 -11.28
CA MET A 20 -7.56 -4.69 -11.29
C MET A 20 -8.87 -5.27 -10.79
N GLY A 21 -9.43 -4.67 -9.73
CA GLY A 21 -10.77 -5.03 -9.23
C GLY A 21 -11.91 -4.59 -10.15
N ILE A 22 -11.74 -3.48 -10.88
CA ILE A 22 -12.68 -2.96 -11.88
C ILE A 22 -11.93 -2.76 -13.19
N ARG A 23 -12.46 -3.32 -14.29
CA ARG A 23 -11.85 -3.25 -15.62
C ARG A 23 -12.91 -3.24 -16.71
N THR A 24 -12.54 -2.72 -17.88
CA THR A 24 -13.27 -2.92 -19.12
C THR A 24 -13.07 -4.36 -19.63
N PRO A 25 -13.98 -4.90 -20.47
CA PRO A 25 -13.92 -6.29 -20.91
C PRO A 25 -12.61 -6.71 -21.59
N ASN A 26 -11.96 -5.78 -22.29
CA ASN A 26 -10.76 -6.02 -23.10
C ASN A 26 -9.45 -5.85 -22.32
N GLU A 27 -9.50 -5.32 -21.10
CA GLU A 27 -8.31 -5.16 -20.27
C GLU A 27 -7.94 -6.49 -19.62
N PRO A 28 -6.64 -6.80 -19.50
CA PRO A 28 -6.20 -7.95 -18.73
C PRO A 28 -6.55 -7.74 -17.25
N TYR A 29 -6.90 -8.84 -16.58
CA TYR A 29 -7.27 -8.79 -15.17
C TYR A 29 -6.06 -8.72 -14.23
N HIS A 30 -4.98 -9.36 -14.66
CA HIS A 30 -3.80 -9.63 -13.85
C HIS A 30 -2.58 -9.66 -14.75
N CYS A 31 -1.58 -8.86 -14.43
CA CYS A 31 -0.35 -8.74 -15.21
C CYS A 31 0.87 -8.84 -14.30
N TYR A 32 1.87 -9.61 -14.75
CA TYR A 32 3.19 -9.59 -14.15
C TYR A 32 3.98 -8.39 -14.67
N VAL A 33 4.72 -7.75 -13.78
CA VAL A 33 5.57 -6.60 -14.08
C VAL A 33 6.90 -6.74 -13.34
N PRO A 34 8.03 -6.80 -14.08
CA PRO A 34 9.36 -6.61 -13.51
C PRO A 34 9.47 -5.34 -12.65
N LEU A 35 10.18 -5.42 -11.52
CA LEU A 35 10.32 -4.28 -10.60
C LEU A 35 11.01 -3.07 -11.24
N SER A 36 11.96 -3.30 -12.15
CA SER A 36 12.64 -2.24 -12.91
C SER A 36 11.66 -1.44 -13.77
N GLU A 37 10.66 -2.11 -14.33
CA GLU A 37 9.64 -1.48 -15.16
C GLU A 37 8.56 -0.79 -14.31
N LEU A 38 8.24 -1.37 -13.14
CA LEU A 38 7.39 -0.72 -12.15
C LEU A 38 8.02 0.60 -11.69
N GLU A 39 9.31 0.59 -11.37
CA GLU A 39 10.03 1.79 -10.94
C GLU A 39 10.04 2.87 -12.01
N ALA A 40 10.37 2.51 -13.25
CA ALA A 40 10.45 3.45 -14.36
C ALA A 40 9.08 4.02 -14.78
N GLY A 41 8.03 3.20 -14.72
CA GLY A 41 6.76 3.49 -15.39
C GLY A 41 5.58 3.81 -14.47
N TYR A 42 5.64 3.56 -13.17
CA TYR A 42 4.47 3.75 -12.31
C TYR A 42 4.21 5.22 -11.96
N ALA A 43 5.25 6.02 -11.71
CA ALA A 43 5.14 7.45 -11.38
C ALA A 43 5.87 8.35 -12.39
N GLY A 44 6.16 7.82 -13.59
CA GLY A 44 6.84 8.56 -14.65
C GLY A 44 5.96 9.69 -15.22
N THR A 45 6.58 10.61 -15.94
CA THR A 45 5.88 11.70 -16.65
C THR A 45 5.81 11.49 -18.16
N ASP A 46 6.54 10.51 -18.68
CA ASP A 46 6.51 10.12 -20.10
C ASP A 46 5.39 9.09 -20.33
N GLU A 47 4.31 9.53 -20.96
CA GLU A 47 3.12 8.71 -21.27
C GLU A 47 3.46 7.39 -21.99
N ARG A 48 4.53 7.37 -22.78
CA ARG A 48 4.97 6.16 -23.53
C ARG A 48 5.61 5.12 -22.63
N ASN A 49 6.16 5.55 -21.51
CA ASN A 49 6.81 4.69 -20.51
C ASN A 49 5.90 4.39 -19.32
N LEU A 50 4.70 4.97 -19.27
CA LEU A 50 3.73 4.65 -18.25
C LEU A 50 3.31 3.20 -18.33
N ILE A 51 3.33 2.54 -17.18
CA ILE A 51 3.03 1.12 -17.07
C ILE A 51 1.59 0.81 -17.52
N GLY A 52 0.64 1.72 -17.26
CA GLY A 52 -0.75 1.58 -17.70
C GLY A 52 -0.89 1.54 -19.22
N THR A 53 -0.24 2.48 -19.92
CA THR A 53 -0.22 2.53 -21.39
C THR A 53 0.34 1.24 -21.98
N ARG A 54 1.47 0.79 -21.44
CA ARG A 54 2.19 -0.38 -21.94
C ARG A 54 1.43 -1.69 -21.71
N LEU A 55 0.78 -1.82 -20.55
CA LEU A 55 -0.03 -2.99 -20.23
C LEU A 55 -1.42 -2.93 -20.88
N GLY A 56 -1.81 -1.78 -21.46
CA GLY A 56 -3.18 -1.55 -21.90
C GLY A 56 -4.17 -1.68 -20.74
N MET A 57 -3.80 -1.15 -19.57
CA MET A 57 -4.53 -1.27 -18.31
C MET A 57 -4.67 0.07 -17.60
N HIS A 58 -5.83 0.31 -17.01
CA HIS A 58 -6.05 1.40 -16.06
C HIS A 58 -5.50 1.08 -14.66
N VAL A 59 -4.18 0.92 -14.54
CA VAL A 59 -3.49 0.57 -13.28
C VAL A 59 -3.55 1.66 -12.20
N TYR A 60 -3.99 2.87 -12.54
CA TYR A 60 -4.05 4.02 -11.63
C TYR A 60 -5.45 4.18 -11.01
N ASN A 61 -6.28 3.14 -11.08
CA ASN A 61 -7.62 3.17 -10.51
C ASN A 61 -7.62 2.86 -9.00
N TYR A 62 -8.67 3.29 -8.30
CA TYR A 62 -8.87 3.07 -6.86
C TYR A 62 -9.13 1.62 -6.45
N TYR A 63 -9.04 0.68 -7.39
CA TYR A 63 -9.32 -0.75 -7.21
C TYR A 63 -8.13 -1.60 -7.65
N THR A 64 -6.95 -1.00 -7.77
CA THR A 64 -5.72 -1.68 -8.16
C THR A 64 -5.05 -2.27 -6.94
N THR A 65 -4.65 -3.54 -7.07
CA THR A 65 -3.80 -4.23 -6.09
C THR A 65 -2.47 -4.56 -6.75
N ILE A 66 -1.37 -4.23 -6.09
CA ILE A 66 -0.01 -4.59 -6.50
C ILE A 66 0.53 -5.54 -5.46
N PHE A 67 1.09 -6.69 -5.82
CA PHE A 67 1.65 -7.60 -4.82
C PHE A 67 2.87 -8.35 -5.32
N SER A 68 3.71 -8.70 -4.35
CA SER A 68 4.94 -9.48 -4.51
C SER A 68 4.71 -10.76 -5.32
N ASP A 69 5.66 -11.08 -6.20
CA ASP A 69 5.72 -12.39 -6.87
C ASP A 69 5.98 -13.54 -5.87
N SER A 70 6.66 -13.25 -4.76
CA SER A 70 6.94 -14.19 -3.67
C SER A 70 5.93 -14.12 -2.51
N GLY A 71 4.91 -13.27 -2.61
CA GLY A 71 3.84 -13.13 -1.61
C GLY A 71 4.24 -12.42 -0.31
N LYS A 72 5.40 -11.75 -0.26
CA LYS A 72 5.93 -11.12 0.96
C LYS A 72 5.36 -9.73 1.25
N TRP A 73 4.73 -9.09 0.28
CA TRP A 73 4.14 -7.76 0.41
C TRP A 73 3.03 -7.53 -0.60
N GLY A 74 2.20 -6.52 -0.32
CA GLY A 74 1.18 -6.04 -1.24
C GLY A 74 0.73 -4.62 -0.89
N ILE A 75 0.23 -3.92 -1.91
CA ILE A 75 -0.47 -2.66 -1.79
C ILE A 75 -1.86 -2.82 -2.37
N ARG A 76 -2.86 -2.42 -1.60
CA ARG A 76 -4.20 -2.16 -2.10
C ARG A 76 -4.37 -0.64 -2.21
N ILE A 77 -4.45 -0.12 -3.42
CA ILE A 77 -4.88 1.27 -3.62
C ILE A 77 -6.38 1.30 -3.34
N VAL A 78 -6.82 2.29 -2.55
CA VAL A 78 -8.22 2.51 -2.21
C VAL A 78 -8.67 3.88 -2.70
N GLU A 79 -9.96 4.19 -2.54
CA GLU A 79 -10.50 5.50 -2.89
C GLU A 79 -9.76 6.62 -2.15
N GLU A 80 -9.76 7.83 -2.73
CA GLU A 80 -9.16 9.04 -2.16
C GLU A 80 -7.62 9.12 -2.18
N GLY A 81 -6.96 8.28 -2.99
CA GLY A 81 -5.51 8.35 -3.20
C GLY A 81 -4.68 7.79 -2.04
N MET A 82 -5.33 7.12 -1.09
CA MET A 82 -4.69 6.34 -0.04
C MET A 82 -4.45 4.90 -0.49
N GLY A 83 -3.49 4.22 0.13
CA GLY A 83 -3.22 2.82 -0.14
C GLY A 83 -2.87 2.07 1.14
N PHE A 84 -3.43 0.88 1.30
CA PHE A 84 -3.05 -0.04 2.37
C PHE A 84 -1.84 -0.84 1.91
N LEU A 85 -0.74 -0.69 2.65
CA LEU A 85 0.46 -1.49 2.49
C LEU A 85 0.43 -2.63 3.52
N GLY A 86 0.59 -3.85 3.04
CA GLY A 86 0.80 -5.03 3.87
C GLY A 86 2.07 -5.76 3.48
N GLY A 87 2.62 -6.54 4.40
CA GLY A 87 3.76 -7.40 4.12
C GLY A 87 4.34 -8.04 5.36
N THR A 88 5.38 -8.84 5.16
CA THR A 88 6.17 -9.45 6.23
C THR A 88 6.84 -8.39 7.11
N GLN A 89 7.16 -8.73 8.36
CA GLN A 89 7.88 -7.82 9.26
C GLN A 89 9.18 -7.30 8.65
N THR A 90 9.95 -8.19 7.99
CA THR A 90 11.18 -7.82 7.29
C THR A 90 10.93 -6.78 6.20
N PHE A 91 9.86 -6.93 5.43
CA PHE A 91 9.48 -5.94 4.41
C PHE A 91 9.16 -4.58 5.03
N LEU A 92 8.35 -4.56 6.09
CA LEU A 92 7.94 -3.32 6.75
C LEU A 92 9.14 -2.59 7.36
N GLN A 93 10.06 -3.31 8.01
CA GLN A 93 11.30 -2.74 8.55
C GLN A 93 12.21 -2.15 7.45
N LEU A 94 12.35 -2.85 6.32
CA LEU A 94 13.08 -2.33 5.16
C LEU A 94 12.44 -1.05 4.64
N LEU A 95 11.10 -1.02 4.55
CA LEU A 95 10.40 0.15 4.06
C LEU A 95 10.50 1.34 5.02
N GLN A 96 10.39 1.12 6.33
CA GLN A 96 10.60 2.15 7.37
C GLN A 96 12.01 2.75 7.29
N ALA A 97 13.03 1.93 7.04
CA ALA A 97 14.40 2.41 6.87
C ALA A 97 14.59 3.27 5.60
N LEU A 98 13.77 3.06 4.57
CA LEU A 98 13.86 3.74 3.27
C LEU A 98 12.94 4.96 3.16
N VAL A 99 11.84 5.00 3.91
CA VAL A 99 10.85 6.07 3.87
C VAL A 99 10.88 6.80 5.21
N SER A 100 11.52 7.97 5.22
CA SER A 100 11.45 8.89 6.37
C SER A 100 9.99 9.25 6.67
N HIS A 101 9.65 9.32 7.96
CA HIS A 101 8.33 9.74 8.43
C HIS A 101 7.18 8.79 8.04
N LEU A 102 7.46 7.53 7.70
CA LEU A 102 6.41 6.53 7.43
C LEU A 102 5.49 6.35 8.65
N ASP A 103 6.08 6.28 9.84
CA ASP A 103 5.33 6.15 11.09
C ASP A 103 4.49 7.41 11.39
N GLU A 104 5.00 8.60 11.04
CA GLU A 104 4.24 9.85 11.17
C GLU A 104 3.02 9.88 10.23
N GLN A 105 3.14 9.32 9.02
CA GLN A 105 1.99 9.16 8.12
C GLN A 105 0.94 8.22 8.70
N GLY A 106 1.38 7.12 9.33
CA GLY A 106 0.50 6.22 10.07
C GLY A 106 -0.27 6.96 11.18
N LEU A 107 0.42 7.75 11.99
CA LEU A 107 -0.19 8.55 13.05
C LEU A 107 -1.15 9.62 12.51
N LEU A 108 -0.81 10.29 11.41
CA LEU A 108 -1.70 11.27 10.77
C LEU A 108 -2.99 10.61 10.26
N PHE A 109 -2.88 9.39 9.72
CA PHE A 109 -4.03 8.61 9.31
C PHE A 109 -4.92 8.24 10.50
N LEU A 110 -4.36 7.79 11.63
CA LEU A 110 -5.15 7.52 12.84
C LEU A 110 -5.89 8.76 13.34
N LYS A 111 -5.24 9.92 13.36
CA LYS A 111 -5.87 11.19 13.74
C LYS A 111 -7.01 11.57 12.80
N ALA A 112 -6.83 11.36 11.50
CA ALA A 112 -7.88 11.61 10.51
C ALA A 112 -9.09 10.69 10.72
N LEU A 113 -8.85 9.38 10.95
CA LEU A 113 -9.92 8.43 11.29
C LEU A 113 -10.67 8.85 12.55
N LYS A 114 -9.96 9.26 13.61
CA LYS A 114 -10.60 9.72 14.85
C LYS A 114 -11.44 10.97 14.63
N GLY A 115 -10.95 11.91 13.81
CA GLY A 115 -11.71 13.10 13.43
C GLY A 115 -13.02 12.77 12.72
N LEU A 116 -13.01 11.79 11.81
CA LEU A 116 -14.21 11.32 11.10
C LEU A 116 -15.21 10.62 12.04
N GLU A 117 -14.73 9.81 12.98
CA GLU A 117 -15.56 9.19 14.02
C GLU A 117 -16.27 10.26 14.87
N LEU A 118 -15.52 11.26 15.36
CA LEU A 118 -16.06 12.37 16.15
C LEU A 118 -17.05 13.25 15.36
N ALA A 119 -16.91 13.31 14.03
CA ALA A 119 -17.86 13.99 13.15
C ALA A 119 -19.17 13.19 12.92
N GLY A 120 -19.31 12.00 13.52
CA GLY A 120 -20.49 11.15 13.41
C GLY A 120 -20.48 10.21 12.21
N SER A 121 -19.33 9.98 11.58
CA SER A 121 -19.20 8.99 10.50
C SER A 121 -19.37 7.58 11.06
N GLN A 122 -20.12 6.73 10.37
CA GLN A 122 -20.20 5.31 10.70
C GLN A 122 -18.97 4.60 10.15
N LEU A 123 -17.90 4.58 10.96
CA LEU A 123 -16.67 3.87 10.64
C LEU A 123 -16.67 2.49 11.28
N THR A 124 -16.35 1.47 10.50
CA THR A 124 -15.98 0.13 10.97
C THR A 124 -14.48 0.15 11.21
N ILE A 125 -14.05 0.09 12.48
CA ILE A 125 -12.65 0.21 12.91
C ILE A 125 -12.12 -1.06 13.60
N GLU A 126 -12.88 -2.15 13.57
CA GLU A 126 -12.55 -3.43 14.21
C GLU A 126 -11.28 -4.07 13.63
N TRP A 127 -10.90 -3.71 12.40
CA TRP A 127 -9.66 -4.14 11.76
C TRP A 127 -8.42 -3.39 12.27
N LEU A 128 -8.61 -2.25 12.93
CA LEU A 128 -7.52 -1.33 13.26
C LEU A 128 -6.54 -1.90 14.30
N PRO A 129 -6.97 -2.56 15.39
CA PRO A 129 -6.04 -3.13 16.36
C PRO A 129 -5.13 -4.22 15.77
N GLU A 130 -5.70 -5.12 14.97
CA GLU A 130 -4.93 -6.19 14.31
C GLU A 130 -3.93 -5.59 13.31
N LEU A 131 -4.34 -4.57 12.54
CA LEU A 131 -3.43 -3.89 11.62
C LEU A 131 -2.26 -3.23 12.36
N LEU A 132 -2.54 -2.46 13.42
CA LEU A 132 -1.50 -1.77 14.18
C LEU A 132 -0.54 -2.76 14.84
N THR A 133 -1.06 -3.86 15.38
CA THR A 133 -0.24 -4.93 15.97
C THR A 133 0.69 -5.54 14.93
N HIS A 134 0.19 -5.78 13.72
CA HIS A 134 1.00 -6.32 12.63
C HIS A 134 2.08 -5.35 12.15
N MET A 135 1.81 -4.04 12.16
CA MET A 135 2.76 -3.03 11.69
C MET A 135 3.82 -2.65 12.73
N TYR A 136 3.39 -2.47 13.97
CA TYR A 136 4.17 -1.81 15.02
C TYR A 136 4.51 -2.74 16.20
N GLY A 137 3.95 -3.95 16.22
CA GLY A 137 3.99 -4.84 17.38
C GLY A 137 2.90 -4.49 18.40
N GLU A 138 2.60 -5.46 19.26
CA GLU A 138 1.49 -5.41 20.22
C GLU A 138 1.59 -4.22 21.19
N GLU A 139 2.76 -3.99 21.78
CA GLU A 139 2.97 -2.94 22.78
C GLU A 139 2.68 -1.54 22.20
N LEU A 140 3.29 -1.23 21.05
CA LEU A 140 3.11 0.08 20.41
C LEU A 140 1.69 0.24 19.85
N ALA A 141 1.08 -0.83 19.35
CA ALA A 141 -0.30 -0.81 18.88
C ALA A 141 -1.28 -0.43 20.01
N ILE A 142 -1.11 -1.00 21.21
CA ILE A 142 -1.92 -0.65 22.37
C ILE A 142 -1.76 0.83 22.72
N THR A 143 -0.52 1.33 22.79
CA THR A 143 -0.27 2.75 23.06
C THR A 143 -0.93 3.66 22.02
N MET A 144 -0.83 3.33 20.73
CA MET A 144 -1.44 4.12 19.66
C MET A 144 -2.97 4.14 19.74
N LEU A 145 -3.61 3.03 20.13
CA LEU A 145 -5.06 2.96 20.29
C LEU A 145 -5.54 3.76 21.51
N ASP A 146 -4.83 3.67 22.64
CA ASP A 146 -5.12 4.42 23.88
C ASP A 146 -4.98 5.93 23.66
N GLU A 147 -3.89 6.37 23.04
CA GLU A 147 -3.67 7.80 22.72
C GLU A 147 -4.74 8.40 21.79
N ASN A 148 -5.40 7.58 20.98
CA ASN A 148 -6.50 7.99 20.10
C ASN A 148 -7.89 7.68 20.68
N GLY A 149 -7.98 7.19 21.92
CA GLY A 149 -9.23 6.96 22.65
C GLY A 149 -10.12 5.90 22.01
N TRP A 150 -9.54 4.81 21.52
CA TRP A 150 -10.25 3.64 20.99
C TRP A 150 -10.27 2.44 21.95
N ILE A 151 -9.43 2.44 22.97
CA ILE A 151 -9.44 1.48 24.08
C ILE A 151 -9.29 2.19 25.42
#